data_AF-A0AAN4YKZ5-F1
#
_entry.id   AF-A0AAN4YKZ5-F1
#
_cell.length_a   1.000
_cell.length_b   1.000
_cell.length_c   1.000
_cell.angle_alpha   90.00
_cell.angle_beta   90.00
_cell.angle_gamma   90.00
#
_symmetry.space_group_name_H-M   'P 1'
#
loop_
_entity.id
_entity.type
_entity.pdbx_description
1 polymer ?
#
loop_
_entity_poly.entity_id
_entity_poly.type
_entity_poly.pdbx_seq_one_letter_code
_entity_poly.pdbx_strand_id
1 'polypeptide(L)'
;MTIDTEIKYILSLQAVRERAQRVFQLAEANQINHFEYHEDRFDAAVQYVANIIKHFEVGGTPRIKDLLSQWEAAGYDKDEQARSLVDLFFVSVLLDAGAGDKWRFTELGSNAVIGRSEGIAVATLHMFNNGEFALPVLWETLQSVLLPIWPSSRTQIDGHPVGDAWPLKVLADDAQKADRQSKCSHIQPFHKLTQWLAYSLMVPFERLLGVEWKNAEIATGLPEYRNGGLFVDLGVLTLKKESLQRGLANSGSALPAFGATSDEIVEWRALTVALLDKLHLALRGTELGKEKLSLAQVLESGSWKAGRELAAENRPETKSSPILILGDGTLF
;
A
#
# COMPACT_ATOMS: atom_id res chain seq x y z
N MET A 1 -13.88 22.17 -16.39
CA MET A 1 -13.62 22.90 -15.12
C MET A 1 -12.25 22.50 -14.66
N THR A 2 -11.38 23.47 -14.37
CA THR A 2 -10.06 23.21 -13.78
C THR A 2 -10.30 22.65 -12.37
N ILE A 3 -9.78 21.45 -12.09
CA ILE A 3 -9.88 20.84 -10.76
C ILE A 3 -9.17 21.76 -9.75
N ASP A 4 -9.83 21.99 -8.62
CA ASP A 4 -9.29 22.76 -7.50
C ASP A 4 -7.90 22.24 -7.09
N THR A 5 -6.95 23.16 -6.85
CA THR A 5 -5.55 22.81 -6.57
C THR A 5 -5.35 22.03 -5.28
N GLU A 6 -6.18 22.27 -4.25
CA GLU A 6 -6.12 21.50 -3.00
C GLU A 6 -6.67 20.08 -3.20
N ILE A 7 -7.68 19.93 -4.06
CA ILE A 7 -8.20 18.61 -4.46
C ILE A 7 -7.15 17.88 -5.29
N LYS A 8 -6.51 18.54 -6.26
CA LYS A 8 -5.42 17.95 -7.03
C LYS A 8 -4.28 17.47 -6.13
N TYR A 9 -3.93 18.24 -5.10
CA TYR A 9 -2.95 17.83 -4.10
C TYR A 9 -3.39 16.56 -3.37
N ILE A 10 -4.60 16.48 -2.81
CA ILE A 10 -5.10 15.30 -2.09
C ILE A 10 -5.12 14.04 -2.96
N LEU A 11 -5.29 14.18 -4.27
CA LEU A 11 -5.26 13.06 -5.21
C LEU A 11 -3.86 12.54 -5.53
N SER A 12 -2.78 13.18 -5.04
CA SER A 12 -1.38 12.86 -5.37
C SER A 12 -0.71 11.89 -4.38
N LEU A 13 0.29 11.13 -4.86
CA LEU A 13 1.21 10.35 -4.01
C LEU A 13 2.00 11.25 -3.05
N GLN A 14 2.31 12.48 -3.45
CA GLN A 14 2.96 13.47 -2.59
C GLN A 14 2.14 13.73 -1.33
N ALA A 15 0.83 13.96 -1.47
CA ALA A 15 -0.04 14.18 -0.31
C ALA A 15 -0.15 12.95 0.58
N VAL A 16 -0.15 11.73 0.01
CA VAL A 16 -0.14 10.49 0.80
C VAL A 16 1.06 10.47 1.73
N ARG A 17 2.26 10.70 1.18
CA ARG A 17 3.51 10.73 1.94
C ARG A 17 3.58 11.89 2.92
N GLU A 18 3.36 13.13 2.48
CA GLU A 18 3.49 14.32 3.33
C GLU A 18 2.56 14.29 4.53
N ARG A 19 1.31 13.85 4.33
CA ARG A 19 0.34 13.71 5.44
C ARG A 19 0.73 12.57 6.38
N ALA A 20 1.14 11.42 5.85
CA ALA A 20 1.60 10.30 6.66
C ALA A 20 2.83 10.66 7.51
N GLN A 21 3.81 11.33 6.90
CA GLN A 21 5.00 11.80 7.61
C GLN A 21 4.66 12.85 8.67
N ARG A 22 3.68 13.72 8.42
CA ARG A 22 3.20 14.65 9.46
C ARG A 22 2.57 13.91 10.65
N VAL A 23 1.75 12.89 10.40
CA VAL A 23 1.18 12.04 11.47
C VAL A 23 2.30 11.33 12.25
N PHE A 24 3.33 10.83 11.56
CA PHE A 24 4.46 10.19 12.21
C PHE A 24 5.30 11.13 13.07
N GLN A 25 5.56 12.36 12.63
CA GLN A 25 6.20 13.40 13.47
C GLN A 25 5.39 13.70 14.73
N LEU A 26 4.06 13.72 14.62
CA LEU A 26 3.18 13.88 15.77
C LEU A 26 3.25 12.64 16.68
N ALA A 27 3.44 11.45 16.13
CA ALA A 27 3.65 10.22 16.90
C ALA A 27 4.95 10.26 17.71
N GLU A 28 6.05 10.70 17.09
CA GLU A 28 7.35 10.91 17.76
C GLU A 28 7.24 11.94 18.89
N ALA A 29 6.36 12.93 18.74
CA ALA A 29 6.05 13.92 19.78
C ALA A 29 5.00 13.45 20.81
N ASN A 30 4.49 12.22 20.71
CA ASN A 30 3.37 11.68 21.50
C ASN A 30 2.09 12.55 21.44
N GLN A 31 1.80 13.11 20.27
CA GLN A 31 0.67 14.01 19.99
C GLN A 31 -0.43 13.38 19.13
N ILE A 32 -0.35 12.06 18.88
CA ILE A 32 -1.38 11.28 18.18
C ILE A 32 -2.45 10.75 19.14
N ASN A 33 -3.60 10.34 18.61
CA ASN A 33 -4.80 10.09 19.42
C ASN A 33 -4.95 8.63 19.87
N HIS A 34 -4.52 7.68 19.04
CA HIS A 34 -4.93 6.29 19.18
C HIS A 34 -3.78 5.32 19.43
N PHE A 35 -2.56 5.66 19.01
CA PHE A 35 -1.38 4.82 19.19
C PHE A 35 -0.30 5.47 20.05
N GLU A 36 0.58 4.63 20.58
CA GLU A 36 1.90 5.00 21.08
C GLU A 36 2.94 4.42 20.12
N TYR A 37 3.93 5.23 19.78
CA TYR A 37 5.07 4.82 18.97
C TYR A 37 6.26 4.50 19.86
N HIS A 38 6.83 3.30 19.69
CA HIS A 38 7.96 2.80 20.46
C HIS A 38 9.18 2.70 19.56
N GLU A 39 10.00 3.75 19.54
CA GLU A 39 11.19 3.81 18.69
C GLU A 39 12.22 2.72 19.03
N ASP A 40 12.34 2.35 20.31
CA ASP A 40 13.23 1.29 20.80
C ASP A 40 12.89 -0.10 20.22
N ARG A 41 11.67 -0.28 19.72
CA ARG A 41 11.20 -1.51 19.08
C ARG A 41 11.43 -1.53 17.58
N PHE A 42 11.77 -0.39 16.97
CA PHE A 42 11.86 -0.24 15.52
C PHE A 42 13.01 -1.07 14.92
N ASP A 43 14.17 -1.10 15.57
CA ASP A 43 15.31 -1.90 15.09
C ASP A 43 14.99 -3.40 15.03
N ALA A 44 14.17 -3.91 15.95
CA ALA A 44 13.71 -5.29 15.90
C ALA A 44 12.85 -5.56 14.66
N ALA A 45 12.02 -4.60 14.23
CA ALA A 45 11.25 -4.69 13.00
C ALA A 45 12.14 -4.65 11.75
N VAL A 46 13.18 -3.80 11.74
CA VAL A 46 14.16 -3.76 10.66
C VAL A 46 14.88 -5.11 10.52
N GLN A 47 15.36 -5.68 11.63
CA GLN A 47 16.05 -6.98 11.61
C GLN A 47 15.13 -8.12 11.21
N TYR A 48 13.89 -8.13 11.69
CA TYR A 48 12.90 -9.14 11.31
C TYR A 48 12.68 -9.11 9.80
N VAL A 49 12.36 -7.95 9.23
CA VAL A 49 12.15 -7.79 7.78
C VAL A 49 13.41 -8.12 6.98
N ALA A 50 14.59 -7.70 7.43
CA ALA A 50 15.85 -8.03 6.77
C ALA A 50 16.06 -9.55 6.70
N ASN A 51 15.76 -10.28 7.76
CA ASN A 51 15.85 -11.75 7.77
C ASN A 51 14.81 -12.39 6.83
N ILE A 52 13.58 -11.87 6.77
CA ILE A 52 12.56 -12.34 5.83
C ILE A 52 12.99 -12.17 4.37
N ILE A 53 13.60 -11.03 4.03
CA ILE A 53 14.12 -10.75 2.69
C ILE A 53 15.26 -11.73 2.32
N LYS A 54 16.07 -12.16 3.29
CA LYS A 54 17.09 -13.22 3.09
C LYS A 54 16.47 -14.60 2.87
N HIS A 55 15.24 -14.84 3.33
CA HIS A 55 14.53 -16.11 3.24
C HIS A 55 13.77 -16.32 1.93
N PHE A 56 14.41 -16.07 0.78
CA PHE A 56 14.02 -16.69 -0.49
C PHE A 56 14.38 -18.21 -0.54
N GLU A 57 14.97 -18.77 0.54
CA GLU A 57 15.42 -20.16 0.66
C GLU A 57 14.71 -20.97 1.78
N VAL A 58 13.39 -20.87 1.91
CA VAL A 58 12.65 -21.68 2.90
C VAL A 58 12.88 -23.18 2.66
N GLY A 59 13.41 -23.89 3.65
CA GLY A 59 13.77 -25.32 3.56
C GLY A 59 15.13 -25.63 2.92
N GLY A 60 16.02 -24.63 2.76
CA GLY A 60 17.39 -24.84 2.26
C GLY A 60 17.48 -25.22 0.78
N THR A 61 16.39 -25.03 0.02
CA THR A 61 16.37 -25.27 -1.43
C THR A 61 16.32 -23.92 -2.15
N PRO A 62 17.35 -23.54 -2.92
CA PRO A 62 17.41 -22.26 -3.61
C PRO A 62 16.55 -22.30 -4.88
N ARG A 63 15.23 -22.46 -4.74
CA ARG A 63 14.29 -22.80 -5.82
C ARG A 63 14.29 -21.85 -7.01
N ILE A 64 14.48 -20.54 -6.78
CA ILE A 64 14.59 -19.57 -7.87
C ILE A 64 15.91 -19.76 -8.63
N LYS A 65 17.00 -20.02 -7.92
CA LYS A 65 18.30 -20.32 -8.52
C LYS A 65 18.29 -21.66 -9.25
N ASP A 66 17.64 -22.67 -8.69
CA ASP A 66 17.49 -24.00 -9.29
C ASP A 66 16.60 -23.95 -10.55
N LEU A 67 15.52 -23.18 -10.52
CA LEU A 67 14.62 -22.97 -11.66
C LEU A 67 15.32 -22.22 -12.80
N LEU A 68 16.04 -21.13 -12.48
CA LEU A 68 16.86 -20.39 -13.45
C LEU A 68 17.97 -21.27 -14.03
N SER A 69 18.62 -22.09 -13.21
CA SER A 69 19.67 -23.03 -13.66
C SER A 69 19.10 -24.14 -14.55
N GLN A 70 17.88 -24.63 -14.26
CA GLN A 70 17.20 -25.62 -15.09
C GLN A 70 16.77 -25.06 -16.44
N TRP A 71 16.28 -23.83 -16.50
CA TRP A 71 15.90 -23.19 -17.75
C TRP A 71 17.12 -22.79 -18.60
N GLU A 72 18.19 -22.34 -17.95
CA GLU A 72 19.46 -22.07 -18.63
C GLU A 72 20.07 -23.36 -19.21
N ALA A 73 19.98 -24.48 -18.47
CA ALA A 73 20.36 -25.81 -18.97
C ALA A 73 19.42 -26.34 -20.08
N ALA A 74 18.16 -25.93 -20.09
CA ALA A 74 17.18 -26.27 -21.13
C ALA A 74 17.25 -25.35 -22.36
N GLY A 75 18.20 -24.40 -22.40
CA GLY A 75 18.42 -23.51 -23.55
C GLY A 75 17.40 -22.38 -23.66
N TYR A 76 16.66 -22.08 -22.59
CA TYR A 76 15.73 -20.96 -22.55
C TYR A 76 16.55 -19.67 -22.59
N ASP A 77 16.25 -18.79 -23.54
CA ASP A 77 16.84 -17.46 -23.52
C ASP A 77 16.31 -16.65 -22.33
N LYS A 78 16.96 -15.52 -22.06
CA LYS A 78 16.59 -14.67 -20.92
C LYS A 78 15.16 -14.14 -21.05
N ASP A 79 14.62 -14.06 -22.26
CA ASP A 79 13.27 -13.59 -22.54
C ASP A 79 12.22 -14.66 -22.17
N GLU A 80 12.48 -15.94 -22.45
CA GLU A 80 11.59 -17.07 -22.09
C GLU A 80 11.65 -17.38 -20.58
N GLN A 81 12.82 -17.22 -19.96
CA GLN A 81 12.96 -17.27 -18.48
C GLN A 81 12.15 -16.16 -17.81
N ALA A 82 12.16 -14.95 -18.40
CA ALA A 82 11.36 -13.83 -17.92
C ALA A 82 9.86 -14.06 -18.12
N ARG A 83 9.43 -14.55 -19.29
CA ARG A 83 8.02 -14.91 -19.58
C ARG A 83 7.47 -15.95 -18.60
N SER A 84 8.24 -16.99 -18.30
CA SER A 84 7.83 -18.06 -17.38
C SER A 84 7.74 -17.61 -15.91
N LEU A 85 8.59 -16.67 -15.48
CA LEU A 85 8.46 -16.03 -14.16
C LEU A 85 7.25 -15.08 -14.12
N VAL A 86 6.96 -14.40 -15.23
CA VAL A 86 5.77 -13.57 -15.36
C VAL A 86 4.50 -14.40 -15.21
N ASP A 87 4.38 -15.57 -15.83
CA ASP A 87 3.20 -16.44 -15.66
C ASP A 87 3.01 -16.90 -14.19
N LEU A 88 4.11 -17.13 -13.47
CA LEU A 88 4.11 -17.49 -12.06
C LEU A 88 3.65 -16.35 -11.15
N PHE A 89 4.10 -15.12 -11.39
CA PHE A 89 3.77 -13.94 -10.56
C PHE A 89 2.46 -13.25 -10.99
N PHE A 90 2.13 -13.25 -12.27
CA PHE A 90 0.87 -12.70 -12.81
C PHE A 90 -0.34 -13.44 -12.25
N VAL A 91 -0.28 -14.77 -12.21
CA VAL A 91 -1.34 -15.60 -11.60
C VAL A 91 -1.39 -15.41 -10.08
N SER A 92 -0.25 -15.24 -9.39
CA SER A 92 -0.24 -15.04 -7.93
C SER A 92 -0.76 -13.66 -7.50
N VAL A 93 -0.53 -12.62 -8.30
CA VAL A 93 -0.95 -11.24 -8.01
C VAL A 93 -2.42 -11.01 -8.40
N LEU A 94 -2.89 -11.58 -9.52
CA LEU A 94 -4.32 -11.48 -9.90
C LEU A 94 -5.26 -12.28 -9.00
N LEU A 95 -4.78 -13.37 -8.39
CA LEU A 95 -5.58 -14.16 -7.44
C LEU A 95 -5.76 -13.49 -6.07
N ASP A 96 -4.94 -12.48 -5.72
CA ASP A 96 -5.06 -11.71 -4.46
C ASP A 96 -5.65 -10.29 -4.67
N ALA A 97 -5.79 -9.84 -5.91
CA ALA A 97 -6.51 -8.60 -6.25
C ALA A 97 -8.03 -8.86 -6.21
N GLY A 98 -8.62 -8.72 -5.02
CA GLY A 98 -10.07 -8.71 -4.82
C GLY A 98 -10.77 -7.51 -5.45
N ALA A 99 -10.69 -7.36 -6.78
CA ALA A 99 -11.57 -6.47 -7.52
C ALA A 99 -12.98 -7.07 -7.48
N GLY A 100 -13.72 -6.79 -6.40
CA GLY A 100 -15.07 -7.31 -6.19
C GLY A 100 -15.99 -7.09 -7.40
N ASP A 101 -17.09 -7.85 -7.44
CA ASP A 101 -17.94 -8.12 -8.62
C ASP A 101 -18.54 -6.89 -9.34
N LYS A 102 -18.36 -5.69 -8.79
CA LYS A 102 -18.91 -4.41 -9.27
C LYS A 102 -18.02 -3.61 -10.21
N TRP A 103 -16.73 -3.97 -10.38
CA TRP A 103 -15.80 -3.17 -11.19
C TRP A 103 -16.14 -3.18 -12.69
N ARG A 104 -16.06 -2.03 -13.39
CA ARG A 104 -16.26 -1.85 -14.84
C ARG A 104 -15.38 -0.71 -15.41
N PHE A 105 -14.86 -0.86 -16.64
CA PHE A 105 -14.16 0.15 -17.46
C PHE A 105 -14.91 0.36 -18.78
N THR A 106 -15.09 1.61 -19.18
CA THR A 106 -15.72 1.96 -20.46
C THR A 106 -14.65 2.36 -21.46
N GLU A 107 -14.52 1.59 -22.54
CA GLU A 107 -13.52 1.81 -23.57
C GLU A 107 -13.87 3.02 -24.44
N LEU A 108 -12.91 3.95 -24.58
CA LEU A 108 -13.03 5.14 -25.42
C LEU A 108 -13.03 4.75 -26.91
N GLY A 109 -14.04 5.21 -27.65
CA GLY A 109 -14.21 4.95 -29.08
C GLY A 109 -15.19 3.81 -29.41
N SER A 110 -15.36 2.84 -28.51
CA SER A 110 -16.32 1.73 -28.66
C SER A 110 -17.51 1.79 -27.70
N ASN A 111 -17.40 2.55 -26.59
CA ASN A 111 -18.34 2.57 -25.46
C ASN A 111 -18.58 1.18 -24.82
N ALA A 112 -17.69 0.22 -25.05
CA ALA A 112 -17.79 -1.11 -24.46
C ALA A 112 -17.51 -1.04 -22.96
N VAL A 113 -18.38 -1.65 -22.14
CA VAL A 113 -18.22 -1.72 -20.68
C VAL A 113 -17.67 -3.09 -20.30
N ILE A 114 -16.40 -3.13 -19.88
CA ILE A 114 -15.64 -4.35 -19.60
C ILE A 114 -15.40 -4.44 -18.09
N GLY A 115 -15.69 -5.58 -17.47
CA GLY A 115 -15.57 -5.77 -16.01
C GLY A 115 -14.29 -6.47 -15.55
N ARG A 116 -14.17 -6.61 -14.22
CA ARG A 116 -13.12 -7.34 -13.49
C ARG A 116 -11.69 -7.08 -14.00
N SER A 117 -10.86 -8.10 -14.05
CA SER A 117 -9.45 -8.03 -14.45
C SER A 117 -9.28 -7.68 -15.92
N GLU A 118 -10.29 -7.97 -16.76
CA GLU A 118 -10.25 -7.78 -18.20
C GLU A 118 -10.29 -6.31 -18.61
N GLY A 119 -11.08 -5.48 -17.95
CA GLY A 119 -11.06 -4.06 -18.28
C GLY A 119 -9.80 -3.36 -17.76
N ILE A 120 -9.18 -3.86 -16.68
CA ILE A 120 -7.89 -3.35 -16.17
C ILE A 120 -6.81 -3.56 -17.24
N ALA A 121 -6.83 -4.72 -17.90
CA ALA A 121 -5.95 -5.03 -19.02
C ALA A 121 -6.18 -4.09 -20.23
N VAL A 122 -7.43 -3.81 -20.58
CA VAL A 122 -7.75 -2.89 -21.70
C VAL A 122 -7.35 -1.44 -21.39
N ALA A 123 -7.60 -0.95 -20.18
CA ALA A 123 -7.15 0.38 -19.75
C ALA A 123 -5.61 0.52 -19.85
N THR A 124 -4.88 -0.51 -19.42
CA THR A 124 -3.41 -0.57 -19.50
C THR A 124 -2.90 -0.50 -20.94
N LEU A 125 -3.59 -1.16 -21.88
CA LEU A 125 -3.24 -1.15 -23.31
C LEU A 125 -3.41 0.23 -23.95
N HIS A 126 -4.47 0.97 -23.61
CA HIS A 126 -4.68 2.35 -24.10
C HIS A 126 -3.58 3.30 -23.62
N MET A 127 -3.16 3.17 -22.36
CA MET A 127 -2.05 3.97 -21.81
C MET A 127 -0.72 3.67 -22.50
N PHE A 128 -0.48 2.40 -22.84
CA PHE A 128 0.73 2.01 -23.59
C PHE A 128 0.77 2.64 -24.99
N ASN A 129 -0.34 2.60 -25.72
CA ASN A 129 -0.43 3.15 -27.09
C ASN A 129 -0.28 4.68 -27.15
N ASN A 130 -0.54 5.39 -26.04
CA ASN A 130 -0.45 6.85 -25.97
C ASN A 130 0.92 7.38 -25.50
N GLY A 131 1.89 6.51 -25.17
CA GLY A 131 3.25 6.92 -24.80
C GLY A 131 3.35 7.59 -23.41
N GLU A 132 2.42 7.32 -22.51
CA GLU A 132 2.29 7.96 -21.19
C GLU A 132 3.22 7.38 -20.11
N PHE A 133 4.55 7.35 -20.34
CA PHE A 133 5.53 6.67 -19.47
C PHE A 133 6.28 7.57 -18.48
N ALA A 134 5.54 8.20 -17.57
CA ALA A 134 6.09 8.75 -16.34
C ALA A 134 5.16 8.39 -15.18
N LEU A 135 5.68 7.99 -14.01
CA LEU A 135 4.84 7.58 -12.87
C LEU A 135 3.83 8.67 -12.44
N PRO A 136 4.17 9.98 -12.45
CA PRO A 136 3.18 11.04 -12.24
C PRO A 136 2.04 11.04 -13.28
N VAL A 137 2.34 10.75 -14.55
CA VAL A 137 1.34 10.72 -15.63
C VAL A 137 0.46 9.47 -15.51
N LEU A 138 1.07 8.29 -15.31
CA LEU A 138 0.34 7.04 -15.02
C LEU A 138 -0.59 7.21 -13.81
N TRP A 139 -0.09 7.83 -12.74
CA TRP A 139 -0.87 8.13 -11.54
C TRP A 139 -2.04 9.08 -11.80
N GLU A 140 -1.79 10.22 -12.45
CA GLU A 140 -2.84 11.19 -12.80
C GLU A 140 -3.91 10.54 -13.69
N THR A 141 -3.52 9.75 -14.69
CA THR A 141 -4.43 9.03 -15.59
C THR A 141 -5.27 8.01 -14.80
N LEU A 142 -4.65 7.14 -13.99
CA LEU A 142 -5.37 6.15 -13.18
C LEU A 142 -6.35 6.79 -12.20
N GLN A 143 -5.94 7.86 -11.50
CA GLN A 143 -6.83 8.59 -10.60
C GLN A 143 -8.01 9.19 -11.37
N SER A 144 -7.77 9.83 -12.51
CA SER A 144 -8.85 10.44 -13.31
C SER A 144 -9.89 9.42 -13.79
N VAL A 145 -9.44 8.22 -14.19
CA VAL A 145 -10.30 7.16 -14.72
C VAL A 145 -11.04 6.44 -13.61
N LEU A 146 -10.40 6.21 -12.46
CA LEU A 146 -10.96 5.39 -11.38
C LEU A 146 -11.74 6.20 -10.33
N LEU A 147 -11.51 7.51 -10.19
CA LEU A 147 -12.24 8.34 -9.22
C LEU A 147 -13.78 8.21 -9.30
N PRO A 148 -14.41 8.16 -10.49
CA PRO A 148 -15.86 8.04 -10.61
C PRO A 148 -16.46 6.70 -10.13
N ILE A 149 -15.65 5.66 -9.92
CA ILE A 149 -16.16 4.31 -9.57
C ILE A 149 -16.43 4.17 -8.07
N TRP A 150 -15.92 5.09 -7.25
CA TRP A 150 -16.07 5.04 -5.81
C TRP A 150 -17.52 5.34 -5.40
N PRO A 151 -18.07 4.64 -4.39
CA PRO A 151 -19.42 4.94 -3.90
C PRO A 151 -19.56 6.41 -3.48
N SER A 152 -20.71 7.01 -3.75
CA SER A 152 -20.99 8.41 -3.38
C SER A 152 -20.91 8.67 -1.87
N SER A 153 -20.94 7.62 -1.04
CA SER A 153 -20.73 7.68 0.41
C SER A 153 -19.26 7.88 0.83
N ARG A 154 -18.30 7.82 -0.10
CA ARG A 154 -16.89 8.16 0.18
C ARG A 154 -16.72 9.66 0.42
N THR A 155 -15.61 10.03 1.05
CA THR A 155 -15.28 11.43 1.36
C THR A 155 -15.32 12.30 0.10
N GLN A 156 -15.93 13.47 0.24
CA GLN A 156 -16.03 14.48 -0.80
C GLN A 156 -15.55 15.82 -0.26
N ILE A 157 -14.94 16.63 -1.13
CA ILE A 157 -14.51 18.00 -0.84
C ILE A 157 -15.19 18.90 -1.86
N ASP A 158 -16.03 19.83 -1.40
CA ASP A 158 -16.86 20.69 -2.26
C ASP A 158 -17.67 19.88 -3.31
N GLY A 159 -18.23 18.73 -2.90
CA GLY A 159 -18.98 17.83 -3.77
C GLY A 159 -18.14 16.99 -4.74
N HIS A 160 -16.80 17.05 -4.67
CA HIS A 160 -15.91 16.23 -5.48
C HIS A 160 -15.43 15.00 -4.70
N PRO A 161 -15.66 13.77 -5.19
CA PRO A 161 -15.11 12.56 -4.59
C PRO A 161 -13.58 12.59 -4.58
N VAL A 162 -12.98 12.22 -3.46
CA VAL A 162 -11.51 12.15 -3.29
C VAL A 162 -11.01 10.72 -3.05
N GLY A 163 -11.82 9.71 -3.39
CA GLY A 163 -11.42 8.30 -3.37
C GLY A 163 -11.13 7.75 -1.98
N ASP A 164 -10.03 7.00 -1.86
CA ASP A 164 -9.54 6.46 -0.58
C ASP A 164 -8.72 7.53 0.16
N ALA A 165 -9.45 8.52 0.70
CA ALA A 165 -8.94 9.60 1.51
C ALA A 165 -9.96 9.92 2.60
N TRP A 166 -9.50 10.07 3.84
CA TRP A 166 -10.39 10.10 5.01
C TRP A 166 -10.05 11.27 5.95
N PRO A 167 -11.05 11.89 6.60
CA PRO A 167 -10.82 12.76 7.74
C PRO A 167 -10.01 12.03 8.81
N LEU A 168 -9.04 12.73 9.39
CA LEU A 168 -8.21 12.24 10.48
C LEU A 168 -8.11 13.30 11.56
N LYS A 169 -8.56 12.99 12.77
CA LYS A 169 -8.67 13.94 13.87
C LYS A 169 -7.34 14.58 14.23
N VAL A 170 -6.25 13.80 14.28
CA VAL A 170 -4.93 14.35 14.63
C VAL A 170 -4.46 15.41 13.61
N LEU A 171 -4.79 15.24 12.33
CA LEU A 171 -4.50 16.25 11.30
C LEU A 171 -5.41 17.49 11.45
N ALA A 172 -6.67 17.29 11.81
CA ALA A 172 -7.58 18.40 12.10
C ALA A 172 -7.07 19.25 13.29
N ASP A 173 -6.69 18.59 14.38
CA ASP A 173 -6.17 19.24 15.59
C ASP A 173 -4.83 19.95 15.30
N ASP A 174 -3.94 19.34 14.51
CA ASP A 174 -2.68 19.96 14.07
C ASP A 174 -2.92 21.19 13.16
N ALA A 175 -3.85 21.09 12.21
CA ALA A 175 -4.22 22.19 11.33
C ALA A 175 -4.80 23.38 12.11
N GLN A 176 -5.65 23.10 13.10
CA GLN A 176 -6.21 24.13 13.98
C GLN A 176 -5.13 24.81 14.82
N LYS A 177 -4.20 24.05 15.41
CA LYS A 177 -3.09 24.60 16.19
C LYS A 177 -2.16 25.48 15.35
N ALA A 178 -1.98 25.14 14.07
CA ALA A 178 -1.13 25.85 13.14
C ALA A 178 -1.86 26.95 12.34
N ASP A 179 -3.12 27.25 12.66
CA ASP A 179 -4.00 28.21 11.95
C ASP A 179 -4.01 28.02 10.42
N ARG A 180 -4.03 26.75 9.98
CA ARG A 180 -4.04 26.42 8.54
C ARG A 180 -5.48 26.48 8.01
N GLN A 181 -5.75 27.45 7.16
CA GLN A 181 -7.07 27.70 6.56
C GLN A 181 -7.43 26.78 5.37
N SER A 182 -6.76 25.62 5.23
CA SER A 182 -6.99 24.70 4.11
C SER A 182 -8.18 23.77 4.38
N LYS A 183 -9.11 23.67 3.42
CA LYS A 183 -10.26 22.76 3.48
C LYS A 183 -9.87 21.28 3.45
N CYS A 184 -8.68 20.96 2.95
CA CYS A 184 -8.15 19.60 2.87
C CYS A 184 -7.20 19.25 4.04
N SER A 185 -6.96 20.18 4.96
CA SER A 185 -5.90 20.06 5.99
C SER A 185 -6.05 18.87 6.94
N HIS A 186 -7.29 18.42 7.14
CA HIS A 186 -7.67 17.32 8.01
C HIS A 186 -7.80 15.97 7.27
N ILE A 187 -7.50 15.92 5.98
CA ILE A 187 -7.67 14.73 5.15
C ILE A 187 -6.33 13.99 5.01
N GLN A 188 -6.36 12.69 5.31
CA GLN A 188 -5.29 11.75 4.99
C GLN A 188 -5.67 10.95 3.73
N PRO A 189 -5.00 11.16 2.59
CA PRO A 189 -5.16 10.31 1.41
C PRO A 189 -4.32 9.04 1.51
N PHE A 190 -4.80 7.98 0.86
CA PHE A 190 -4.11 6.70 0.75
C PHE A 190 -4.13 6.17 -0.67
N HIS A 191 -5.27 6.18 -1.36
CA HIS A 191 -5.41 5.72 -2.75
C HIS A 191 -4.80 4.32 -2.99
N LYS A 192 -4.90 3.43 -1.99
CA LYS A 192 -4.09 2.19 -1.90
C LYS A 192 -4.26 1.27 -3.12
N LEU A 193 -5.49 1.09 -3.61
CA LEU A 193 -5.74 0.24 -4.79
C LEU A 193 -5.15 0.83 -6.06
N THR A 194 -5.22 2.16 -6.23
CA THR A 194 -4.58 2.85 -7.36
C THR A 194 -3.06 2.69 -7.29
N GLN A 195 -2.47 2.81 -6.10
CA GLN A 195 -1.03 2.59 -5.90
C GLN A 195 -0.63 1.18 -6.26
N TRP A 196 -1.39 0.19 -5.76
CA TRP A 196 -1.13 -1.20 -6.04
C TRP A 196 -1.21 -1.50 -7.54
N LEU A 197 -2.24 -1.01 -8.22
CA LEU A 197 -2.35 -1.17 -9.67
C LEU A 197 -1.14 -0.53 -10.39
N ALA A 198 -0.78 0.71 -10.03
CA ALA A 198 0.36 1.39 -10.63
C ALA A 198 1.65 0.59 -10.46
N TYR A 199 1.95 0.09 -9.26
CA TYR A 199 3.18 -0.68 -8.99
C TYR A 199 3.18 -2.03 -9.71
N SER A 200 2.03 -2.72 -9.73
CA SER A 200 1.85 -3.96 -10.47
C SER A 200 2.07 -3.76 -11.98
N LEU A 201 1.66 -2.62 -12.53
CA LEU A 201 1.90 -2.26 -13.92
C LEU A 201 3.34 -1.82 -14.17
N MET A 202 4.04 -1.20 -13.23
CA MET A 202 5.43 -0.79 -13.47
C MET A 202 6.34 -1.97 -13.80
N VAL A 203 6.14 -3.11 -13.13
CA VAL A 203 6.97 -4.32 -13.28
C VAL A 203 7.03 -4.84 -14.72
N PRO A 204 5.91 -5.13 -15.42
CA PRO A 204 5.97 -5.60 -16.80
C PRO A 204 6.54 -4.55 -17.76
N PHE A 205 6.35 -3.25 -17.57
CA PHE A 205 6.93 -2.24 -18.46
C PHE A 205 8.45 -2.14 -18.32
N GLU A 206 8.97 -2.24 -17.10
CA GLU A 206 10.41 -2.28 -16.88
C GLU A 206 11.02 -3.57 -17.45
N ARG A 207 10.43 -4.72 -17.12
CA ARG A 207 11.02 -6.03 -17.41
C ARG A 207 10.78 -6.55 -18.83
N LEU A 208 9.64 -6.22 -19.44
CA LEU A 208 9.27 -6.71 -20.78
C LEU A 208 9.58 -5.70 -21.88
N LEU A 209 9.52 -4.41 -21.55
CA LEU A 209 9.59 -3.34 -22.54
C LEU A 209 10.85 -2.49 -22.41
N GLY A 210 11.71 -2.79 -21.42
CA GLY A 210 12.93 -2.03 -21.15
C GLY A 210 12.66 -0.57 -20.78
N VAL A 211 11.45 -0.25 -20.32
CA VAL A 211 11.06 1.11 -19.97
C VAL A 211 11.68 1.48 -18.63
N GLU A 212 12.51 2.53 -18.63
CA GLU A 212 13.02 3.12 -17.40
C GLU A 212 11.98 4.08 -16.81
N TRP A 213 11.45 3.75 -15.62
CA TRP A 213 10.49 4.60 -14.93
C TRP A 213 11.16 5.81 -14.29
N LYS A 214 10.88 7.00 -14.82
CA LYS A 214 11.28 8.26 -14.18
C LYS A 214 10.43 8.51 -12.94
N ASN A 215 11.10 9.01 -11.90
CA ASN A 215 10.49 9.40 -10.63
C ASN A 215 9.82 8.26 -9.85
N ALA A 216 10.28 7.01 -10.02
CA ALA A 216 9.75 5.87 -9.29
C ALA A 216 9.88 6.01 -7.75
N GLU A 217 10.81 6.83 -7.26
CA GLU A 217 11.01 7.13 -5.84
C GLU A 217 9.82 7.83 -5.15
N ILE A 218 8.89 8.40 -5.92
CA ILE A 218 7.68 9.02 -5.35
C ILE A 218 6.67 7.97 -4.85
N ALA A 219 6.83 6.70 -5.25
CA ALA A 219 6.03 5.58 -4.76
C ALA A 219 6.07 5.52 -3.23
N THR A 220 4.92 5.29 -2.59
CA THR A 220 4.76 5.24 -1.13
C THR A 220 4.45 3.83 -0.64
N GLY A 221 4.59 3.60 0.68
CA GLY A 221 4.21 2.34 1.30
C GLY A 221 2.70 2.06 1.14
N LEU A 222 2.32 0.78 1.03
CA LEU A 222 0.92 0.40 0.95
C LEU A 222 0.31 0.26 2.36
N PRO A 223 -0.70 1.08 2.73
CA PRO A 223 -1.32 1.08 4.05
C PRO A 223 -2.35 -0.05 4.19
N GLU A 224 -1.90 -1.28 3.98
CA GLU A 224 -2.70 -2.49 4.16
C GLU A 224 -2.41 -3.16 5.51
N TYR A 225 -3.32 -4.01 5.97
CA TYR A 225 -3.35 -4.50 7.34
C TYR A 225 -2.21 -5.47 7.71
N ARG A 226 -1.58 -6.18 6.76
CA ARG A 226 -0.41 -7.02 7.09
C ARG A 226 0.84 -6.16 7.34
N ASN A 227 1.07 -5.13 6.54
CA ASN A 227 2.12 -4.13 6.68
C ASN A 227 1.92 -3.33 7.97
N GLY A 228 0.69 -2.89 8.25
CA GLY A 228 0.38 -2.24 9.51
C GLY A 228 0.49 -3.19 10.70
N GLY A 229 0.09 -4.45 10.50
CA GLY A 229 0.08 -5.51 11.51
C GLY A 229 1.48 -5.87 11.99
N LEU A 230 2.45 -5.91 11.08
CA LEU A 230 3.88 -6.06 11.38
C LEU A 230 4.33 -5.12 12.51
N PHE A 231 4.02 -3.83 12.39
CA PHE A 231 4.45 -2.83 13.38
C PHE A 231 3.73 -2.98 14.72
N VAL A 232 2.50 -3.49 14.73
CA VAL A 232 1.76 -3.75 15.98
C VAL A 232 2.26 -5.03 16.65
N ASP A 233 2.41 -6.12 15.90
CA ASP A 233 2.85 -7.42 16.42
C ASP A 233 4.29 -7.39 16.96
N LEU A 234 5.16 -6.54 16.39
CA LEU A 234 6.53 -6.33 16.91
C LEU A 234 6.60 -5.28 18.04
N GLY A 235 5.49 -4.63 18.34
CA GLY A 235 5.37 -3.62 19.39
C GLY A 235 5.92 -2.25 19.02
N VAL A 236 6.20 -1.98 17.74
CA VAL A 236 6.55 -0.63 17.26
C VAL A 236 5.38 0.33 17.45
N LEU A 237 4.15 -0.17 17.32
CA LEU A 237 2.93 0.54 17.61
C LEU A 237 2.10 -0.22 18.63
N THR A 238 1.56 0.47 19.63
CA THR A 238 0.55 -0.10 20.54
C THR A 238 -0.64 0.83 20.64
N LEU A 239 -1.85 0.29 20.78
CA LEU A 239 -3.03 1.12 21.04
C LEU A 239 -2.93 1.77 22.42
N LYS A 240 -3.27 3.06 22.49
CA LYS A 240 -3.56 3.74 23.76
C LYS A 240 -4.70 3.03 24.47
N LYS A 241 -4.67 3.07 25.81
CA LYS A 241 -5.58 2.31 26.68
C LYS A 241 -7.06 2.49 26.31
N GLU A 242 -7.49 3.72 26.05
CA GLU A 242 -8.87 4.03 25.73
C GLU A 242 -9.29 3.43 24.38
N SER A 243 -8.41 3.51 23.38
CA SER A 243 -8.63 2.91 22.05
C SER A 243 -8.68 1.39 22.14
N LEU A 244 -7.74 0.77 22.89
CA LEU A 244 -7.74 -0.67 23.12
C LEU A 244 -9.04 -1.15 23.77
N GLN A 245 -9.51 -0.47 24.82
CA GLN A 245 -10.76 -0.80 25.50
C GLN A 245 -11.97 -0.70 24.55
N ARG A 246 -12.08 0.37 23.76
CA ARG A 246 -13.13 0.50 22.75
C ARG A 246 -13.08 -0.62 21.72
N GLY A 247 -11.89 -0.92 21.19
CA GLY A 247 -11.71 -1.95 20.19
C GLY A 247 -12.11 -3.34 20.70
N LEU A 248 -11.73 -3.69 21.92
CA LEU A 248 -12.12 -4.96 22.54
C LEU A 248 -13.63 -5.05 22.78
N ALA A 249 -14.25 -3.95 23.20
CA ALA A 249 -15.70 -3.88 23.36
C ALA A 249 -16.43 -4.06 22.02
N ASN A 250 -15.91 -3.51 20.93
CA ASN A 250 -16.49 -3.66 19.58
C ASN A 250 -16.44 -5.10 19.07
N SER A 251 -15.36 -5.83 19.35
CA SER A 251 -15.18 -7.19 18.83
C SER A 251 -15.82 -8.27 19.69
N GLY A 252 -15.94 -8.03 21.01
CA GLY A 252 -16.33 -9.06 21.97
C GLY A 252 -15.30 -10.20 22.07
N SER A 253 -14.06 -9.98 21.63
CA SER A 253 -12.99 -10.97 21.55
C SER A 253 -11.68 -10.46 22.16
N ALA A 254 -10.63 -11.28 22.13
CA ALA A 254 -9.30 -10.90 22.60
C ALA A 254 -8.58 -9.88 21.70
N LEU A 255 -9.08 -9.62 20.48
CA LEU A 255 -8.48 -8.67 19.55
C LEU A 255 -9.35 -7.42 19.40
N PRO A 256 -8.78 -6.22 19.36
CA PRO A 256 -9.54 -5.01 19.13
C PRO A 256 -10.09 -4.97 17.69
N ALA A 257 -11.31 -4.48 17.51
CA ALA A 257 -11.92 -4.27 16.20
C ALA A 257 -12.44 -2.84 16.02
N PHE A 258 -12.25 -2.28 14.82
CA PHE A 258 -12.76 -0.95 14.49
C PHE A 258 -13.33 -0.91 13.08
N GLY A 259 -14.25 0.03 12.83
CA GLY A 259 -14.76 0.28 11.48
C GLY A 259 -13.64 0.71 10.53
N ALA A 260 -13.70 0.27 9.27
CA ALA A 260 -12.65 0.55 8.28
C ALA A 260 -12.38 2.05 8.05
N THR A 261 -13.31 2.93 8.41
CA THR A 261 -13.21 4.39 8.29
C THR A 261 -13.12 5.10 9.65
N SER A 262 -12.90 4.36 10.73
CA SER A 262 -12.71 4.93 12.08
C SER A 262 -11.38 5.67 12.18
N ASP A 263 -11.29 6.62 13.12
CA ASP A 263 -10.07 7.41 13.32
C ASP A 263 -8.89 6.50 13.72
N GLU A 264 -9.13 5.43 14.48
CA GLU A 264 -8.12 4.41 14.80
C GLU A 264 -7.53 3.76 13.54
N ILE A 265 -8.37 3.36 12.58
CA ILE A 265 -7.89 2.71 11.34
C ILE A 265 -7.21 3.72 10.43
N VAL A 266 -7.72 4.94 10.32
CA VAL A 266 -7.12 5.99 9.50
C VAL A 266 -5.75 6.41 10.07
N GLU A 267 -5.63 6.61 11.38
CA GLU A 267 -4.36 6.92 12.04
C GLU A 267 -3.34 5.79 11.87
N TRP A 268 -3.78 4.53 12.06
CA TRP A 268 -2.92 3.35 11.87
C TRP A 268 -2.40 3.22 10.44
N ARG A 269 -3.27 3.43 9.44
CA ARG A 269 -2.90 3.43 8.03
C ARG A 269 -1.89 4.53 7.70
N ALA A 270 -2.06 5.73 8.26
CA ALA A 270 -1.11 6.83 8.07
C ALA A 270 0.27 6.50 8.64
N LEU A 271 0.32 5.98 9.88
CA LEU A 271 1.55 5.53 10.52
C LEU A 271 2.22 4.41 9.72
N THR A 272 1.44 3.49 9.16
CA THR A 272 1.95 2.39 8.33
C THR A 272 2.72 2.92 7.12
N VAL A 273 2.18 3.90 6.36
CA VAL A 273 2.88 4.49 5.22
C VAL A 273 4.22 5.08 5.65
N ALA A 274 4.22 5.88 6.72
CA ALA A 274 5.44 6.55 7.18
C ALA A 274 6.49 5.58 7.74
N LEU A 275 6.06 4.55 8.48
CA LEU A 275 6.94 3.52 9.02
C LEU A 275 7.53 2.64 7.92
N LEU A 276 6.82 2.40 6.82
CA LEU A 276 7.36 1.70 5.65
C LEU A 276 8.45 2.52 4.95
N ASP A 277 8.29 3.85 4.83
CA ASP A 277 9.35 4.73 4.35
C ASP A 277 10.57 4.69 5.30
N LYS A 278 10.35 4.79 6.63
CA LYS A 278 11.42 4.68 7.66
C LYS A 278 12.12 3.33 7.57
N LEU A 279 11.38 2.24 7.38
CA LEU A 279 11.89 0.87 7.25
C LEU A 279 12.73 0.71 5.99
N HIS A 280 12.25 1.20 4.85
CA HIS A 280 12.98 1.16 3.59
C HIS A 280 14.32 1.89 3.69
N LEU A 281 14.35 3.05 4.34
CA LEU A 281 15.59 3.78 4.60
C LEU A 281 16.51 3.02 5.56
N ALA A 282 15.99 2.49 6.67
CA ALA A 282 16.77 1.75 7.66
C ALA A 282 17.39 0.46 7.09
N LEU A 283 16.70 -0.23 6.19
CA LEU A 283 17.23 -1.42 5.51
C LEU A 283 18.51 -1.13 4.70
N ARG A 284 18.73 0.12 4.28
CA ARG A 284 19.99 0.53 3.62
C ARG A 284 21.20 0.48 4.55
N GLY A 285 20.98 0.57 5.86
CA GLY A 285 22.02 0.40 6.88
C GLY A 285 22.33 -1.07 7.21
N THR A 286 21.60 -2.01 6.63
CA THR A 286 21.84 -3.46 6.79
C THR A 286 22.69 -4.00 5.63
N GLU A 287 22.99 -5.30 5.66
CA GLU A 287 23.68 -5.96 4.54
C GLU A 287 22.92 -5.89 3.21
N LEU A 288 21.59 -5.71 3.24
CA LEU A 288 20.73 -5.53 2.06
C LEU A 288 20.92 -4.17 1.38
N GLY A 289 21.58 -3.21 2.04
CA GLY A 289 21.81 -1.88 1.47
C GLY A 289 22.62 -1.88 0.18
N LYS A 290 23.43 -2.92 -0.05
CA LYS A 290 24.20 -3.12 -1.30
C LYS A 290 23.31 -3.39 -2.50
N GLU A 291 22.16 -4.03 -2.29
CA GLU A 291 21.20 -4.42 -3.34
C GLU A 291 20.34 -3.25 -3.81
N LYS A 292 20.37 -2.10 -3.10
CA LYS A 292 19.59 -0.89 -3.42
C LYS A 292 18.11 -1.18 -3.71
N LEU A 293 17.50 -2.04 -2.88
CA LEU A 293 16.10 -2.45 -3.04
C LEU A 293 15.17 -1.23 -3.16
N SER A 294 14.24 -1.26 -4.10
CA SER A 294 13.15 -0.28 -4.20
C SER A 294 12.13 -0.49 -3.09
N LEU A 295 11.30 0.53 -2.81
CA LEU A 295 10.23 0.40 -1.82
C LEU A 295 9.28 -0.74 -2.18
N ALA A 296 8.89 -0.85 -3.46
CA ALA A 296 8.05 -1.95 -3.95
C ALA A 296 8.66 -3.32 -3.65
N GLN A 297 9.98 -3.50 -3.83
CA GLN A 297 10.65 -4.76 -3.49
C GLN A 297 10.61 -5.04 -1.98
N VAL A 298 10.80 -4.02 -1.14
CA VAL A 298 10.68 -4.15 0.33
C VAL A 298 9.26 -4.54 0.76
N LEU A 299 8.23 -4.00 0.09
CA LEU A 299 6.84 -4.36 0.38
C LEU A 299 6.54 -5.82 0.03
N GLU A 300 6.82 -6.23 -1.21
CA GLU A 300 6.50 -7.56 -1.73
C GLU A 300 7.29 -8.67 -1.02
N SER A 301 8.61 -8.48 -0.86
CA SER A 301 9.51 -9.52 -0.34
C SER A 301 9.78 -9.43 1.17
N GLY A 302 9.44 -8.30 1.79
CA GLY A 302 9.76 -8.01 3.19
C GLY A 302 8.52 -7.84 4.04
N SER A 303 8.01 -6.61 4.11
CA SER A 303 7.03 -6.23 5.15
C SER A 303 5.71 -7.00 5.06
N TRP A 304 5.22 -7.29 3.84
CA TRP A 304 3.95 -8.01 3.66
C TRP A 304 4.08 -9.48 4.08
N LYS A 305 5.15 -10.16 3.66
CA LYS A 305 5.45 -11.53 4.08
C LYS A 305 5.67 -11.60 5.59
N ALA A 306 6.44 -10.67 6.15
CA ALA A 306 6.68 -10.56 7.58
C ALA A 306 5.38 -10.43 8.38
N GLY A 307 4.46 -9.56 7.95
CA GLY A 307 3.15 -9.40 8.57
C GLY A 307 2.29 -10.66 8.51
N ARG A 308 2.33 -11.43 7.41
CA ARG A 308 1.61 -12.71 7.30
C ARG A 308 2.20 -13.80 8.21
N GLU A 309 3.52 -13.88 8.31
CA GLU A 309 4.19 -14.85 9.19
C GLU A 309 3.88 -14.56 10.65
N LEU A 310 4.02 -13.30 11.09
CA LEU A 310 3.64 -12.89 12.44
C LEU A 310 2.17 -13.14 12.75
N ALA A 311 1.27 -12.86 11.80
CA ALA A 311 -0.14 -13.16 11.98
C ALA A 311 -0.39 -14.68 12.15
N ALA A 312 0.32 -15.53 11.39
CA ALA A 312 0.20 -16.98 11.52
C ALA A 312 0.84 -17.52 12.81
N GLU A 313 1.93 -16.92 13.29
CA GLU A 313 2.59 -17.28 14.55
C GLU A 313 1.75 -16.87 15.77
N ASN A 314 1.30 -15.61 15.80
CA ASN A 314 0.58 -15.05 16.94
C ASN A 314 -0.88 -15.51 16.98
N ARG A 315 -1.48 -15.80 15.81
CA ARG A 315 -2.91 -16.13 15.67
C ARG A 315 -3.08 -17.31 14.70
N PRO A 316 -2.62 -18.53 15.05
CA PRO A 316 -2.54 -19.66 14.12
C PRO A 316 -3.89 -20.11 13.54
N GLU A 317 -4.98 -19.92 14.29
CA GLU A 317 -6.32 -20.30 13.85
C GLU A 317 -6.89 -19.34 12.80
N THR A 318 -6.75 -18.04 13.01
CA THR A 318 -7.38 -17.01 12.17
C THR A 318 -6.44 -16.41 11.14
N LYS A 319 -5.13 -16.40 11.43
CA LYS A 319 -4.08 -15.69 10.69
C LYS A 319 -4.44 -14.22 10.45
N SER A 320 -5.25 -13.65 11.36
CA SER A 320 -5.78 -12.31 11.24
C SER A 320 -4.74 -11.27 11.63
N SER A 321 -4.99 -10.03 11.20
CA SER A 321 -4.29 -8.86 11.73
C SER A 321 -4.44 -8.74 13.27
N PRO A 322 -3.47 -8.14 13.98
CA PRO A 322 -3.59 -7.77 15.40
C PRO A 322 -4.73 -6.81 15.72
N ILE A 323 -5.17 -6.04 14.73
CA ILE A 323 -6.36 -5.16 14.81
C ILE A 323 -7.33 -5.61 13.72
N LEU A 324 -8.53 -6.01 14.13
CA LEU A 324 -9.58 -6.45 13.22
C LEU A 324 -10.26 -5.25 12.59
N ILE A 325 -10.61 -5.37 11.32
CA ILE A 325 -11.29 -4.30 10.58
C ILE A 325 -12.71 -4.75 10.28
N LEU A 326 -13.67 -4.00 10.82
CA LEU A 326 -15.09 -4.18 10.57
C LEU A 326 -15.43 -3.45 9.26
N GLY A 327 -15.70 -4.20 8.20
CA GLY A 327 -16.00 -3.65 6.89
C GLY A 327 -16.41 -4.72 5.88
N ASP A 328 -16.85 -4.26 4.70
CA ASP A 328 -17.30 -5.10 3.58
C ASP A 328 -16.14 -5.50 2.62
N GLY A 329 -14.90 -5.31 3.05
CA GLY A 329 -13.70 -5.55 2.25
C GLY A 329 -13.33 -4.42 1.28
N THR A 330 -14.15 -3.39 1.10
CA THR A 330 -13.91 -2.35 0.07
C THR A 330 -12.73 -1.40 0.35
N LEU A 331 -12.07 -1.54 1.49
CA LEU A 331 -10.89 -0.76 1.87
C LEU A 331 -9.56 -1.50 1.60
N PHE A 332 -9.60 -2.80 1.29
CA PHE A 332 -8.40 -3.64 1.12
C PHE A 332 -8.45 -4.50 -0.13
#